data_AF-A0A7X9IFH9-F1
#
_entry.id   AF-A0A7X9IFH9-F1
#
_cell.length_a   1.000
_cell.length_b   1.000
_cell.length_c   1.000
_cell.angle_alpha   90.00
_cell.angle_beta   90.00
_cell.angle_gamma   90.00
#
_symmetry.space_group_name_H-M   'P 1'
#
loop_
_entity.id
_entity.type
_entity.pdbx_description
1 polymer ?
#
loop_
_entity_poly.entity_id
_entity_poly.type
_entity_poly.pdbx_seq_one_letter_code
_entity_poly.pdbx_strand_id
1 'polypeptide(L)'
;GRMMPPPDMAFNPNTVYLWTKEGDRLRPHRAVKGIQNSRYVVLTDTDLKAGDEVVTGTGTSAAATATTTGTNPFMPRMGGGGTRRTGGGPPPPQ
;
A
#
# COMPACT_ATOMS: atom_id res chain seq x y z
N GLY A 1 -30.63 39.25 18.72
CA GLY A 1 -30.59 38.94 17.28
C GLY A 1 -29.49 37.94 17.04
N ARG A 2 -29.78 36.78 16.43
CA ARG A 2 -28.75 35.82 16.04
C ARG A 2 -27.98 36.42 14.87
N MET A 3 -26.72 36.76 15.10
CA MET A 3 -25.79 37.23 14.07
C MET A 3 -25.64 36.09 13.05
N MET A 4 -26.13 36.33 11.84
CA MET A 4 -26.04 35.38 10.74
C MET A 4 -24.59 35.38 10.26
N PRO A 5 -23.90 34.22 10.17
CA PRO A 5 -22.55 34.18 9.63
C PRO A 5 -22.58 34.66 8.16
N PRO A 6 -21.52 35.35 7.70
CA PRO A 6 -21.44 35.88 6.35
C PRO A 6 -21.65 34.76 5.31
N PRO A 7 -22.36 35.04 4.18
CA PRO A 7 -22.76 34.04 3.20
C PRO A 7 -21.59 33.29 2.53
N ASP A 8 -20.37 33.84 2.60
CA ASP A 8 -19.14 33.20 2.12
C ASP A 8 -18.52 32.16 3.08
N MET A 9 -19.11 31.97 4.27
CA MET A 9 -18.75 30.89 5.19
C MET A 9 -19.76 29.73 5.13
N ALA A 10 -20.43 29.55 4.00
CA ALA A 10 -21.19 28.33 3.77
C ALA A 10 -20.22 27.14 3.73
N PHE A 11 -20.20 26.34 4.80
CA PHE A 11 -19.51 25.07 4.83
C PHE A 11 -20.02 24.23 3.67
N ASN A 12 -19.22 24.10 2.61
CA ASN A 12 -19.54 23.20 1.52
C ASN A 12 -19.25 21.79 2.03
N PRO A 13 -20.28 20.95 2.25
CA PRO A 13 -20.07 19.60 2.78
C PRO A 13 -19.27 18.70 1.82
N ASN A 14 -19.06 19.17 0.58
CA ASN A 14 -18.26 18.48 -0.42
C ASN A 14 -16.79 18.90 -0.42
N THR A 15 -16.36 19.84 0.43
CA THR A 15 -14.94 20.17 0.54
C THR A 15 -14.18 19.01 1.19
N VAL A 16 -13.12 18.56 0.52
CA VAL A 16 -12.24 17.48 0.96
C VAL A 16 -10.78 17.92 0.88
N TYR A 17 -9.92 17.25 1.65
CA TYR A 17 -8.48 17.45 1.59
C TYR A 17 -7.80 16.19 1.04
N LEU A 18 -6.90 16.41 0.10
CA LEU A 18 -6.06 15.39 -0.51
C LEU A 18 -4.63 15.65 -0.07
N TRP A 19 -3.81 14.60 -0.10
CA TRP A 19 -2.39 14.73 0.20
C TRP A 19 -1.60 14.28 -1.02
N THR A 20 -0.66 15.12 -1.44
CA THR A 20 0.35 14.76 -2.44
C THR A 20 1.68 14.52 -1.77
N LYS A 21 2.52 13.73 -2.45
CA LYS A 21 3.91 13.50 -2.05
C LYS A 21 4.83 14.35 -2.92
N GLU A 22 5.57 15.25 -2.28
CA GLU A 22 6.64 16.03 -2.89
C GLU A 22 7.98 15.57 -2.27
N GLY A 23 8.63 14.58 -2.90
CA GLY A 23 9.80 13.91 -2.32
C GLY A 23 9.42 13.18 -1.03
N ASP A 24 10.03 13.55 0.11
CA ASP A 24 9.71 12.95 1.42
C ASP A 24 8.67 13.74 2.22
N ARG A 25 8.07 14.78 1.62
CA ARG A 25 7.09 15.64 2.29
C ARG A 25 5.70 15.37 1.77
N LEU A 26 4.72 15.46 2.68
CA LEU A 26 3.31 15.45 2.34
C LEU A 26 2.80 16.89 2.29
N ARG A 27 2.08 17.23 1.22
CA ARG A 27 1.44 18.53 1.04
C ARG A 27 -0.07 18.37 0.96
N PRO A 28 -0.85 19.12 1.77
CA PRO A 28 -2.30 19.08 1.69
C PRO A 28 -2.79 19.96 0.53
N HIS A 29 -3.80 19.47 -0.17
CA HIS A 29 -4.51 20.15 -1.25
C HIS A 29 -5.99 20.17 -0.95
N ARG A 30 -6.62 21.34 -1.09
CA ARG A 30 -8.07 21.48 -0.94
C ARG A 30 -8.73 21.16 -2.28
N ALA A 31 -9.80 20.39 -2.25
CA ALA A 31 -10.61 20.10 -3.42
C ALA A 31 -12.10 20.10 -3.07
N VAL A 32 -12.96 20.21 -4.10
CA VAL A 32 -14.40 20.01 -3.98
C VAL A 32 -14.77 18.70 -4.66
N LYS A 33 -15.44 17.82 -3.90
CA LYS A 33 -15.95 16.54 -4.39
C LYS A 33 -17.12 16.77 -5.34
N GLY A 34 -17.01 16.26 -6.56
CA GLY A 34 -18.09 16.21 -7.54
C GLY A 34 -18.82 14.87 -7.52
N ILE A 35 -18.99 14.30 -8.71
CA ILE A 35 -19.68 13.02 -8.92
C ILE A 35 -18.79 11.87 -8.44
N GLN A 36 -19.39 10.86 -7.81
CA GLN A 36 -18.69 9.65 -7.38
C GLN A 36 -19.47 8.39 -7.78
N ASN A 37 -18.74 7.30 -7.97
CA ASN A 37 -19.28 5.94 -8.03
C ASN A 37 -18.56 5.05 -7.00
N SER A 38 -18.73 3.74 -7.07
CA SER A 38 -18.13 2.80 -6.11
C SER A 38 -16.60 2.74 -6.14
N ARG A 39 -15.96 3.26 -7.20
CA ARG A 39 -14.52 3.15 -7.42
C ARG A 39 -13.81 4.48 -7.62
N TYR A 40 -14.52 5.50 -8.11
CA TYR A 40 -13.96 6.76 -8.55
C TYR A 40 -14.73 7.95 -8.01
N VAL A 41 -14.01 9.02 -7.76
CA VAL A 41 -14.52 10.32 -7.35
C VAL A 41 -13.93 11.36 -8.30
N VAL A 42 -14.80 12.18 -8.89
CA VAL A 42 -14.38 13.34 -9.67
C VAL A 42 -14.15 14.50 -8.72
N LEU A 43 -12.98 15.12 -8.84
CA LEU A 43 -12.58 16.29 -8.05
C LEU A 43 -12.66 17.52 -8.93
N THR A 44 -13.11 18.62 -8.33
CA THR A 44 -13.24 19.94 -8.95
C THR A 44 -12.60 20.98 -8.03
N ASP A 45 -12.28 22.15 -8.57
CA ASP A 45 -11.66 23.26 -7.81
C ASP A 45 -10.47 22.79 -6.96
N THR A 46 -9.47 22.24 -7.65
CA THR A 46 -8.23 21.71 -7.05
C THR A 46 -7.02 22.26 -7.80
N ASP A 47 -5.92 22.46 -7.08
CA ASP A 47 -4.63 22.90 -7.63
C ASP A 47 -3.72 21.74 -8.06
N LEU A 48 -4.23 20.50 -7.98
CA LEU A 48 -3.54 19.30 -8.46
C LEU A 48 -3.26 19.36 -9.95
N LYS A 49 -2.08 18.90 -10.33
CA LYS A 49 -1.61 18.85 -11.72
C LYS A 49 -1.35 17.41 -12.16
N ALA A 50 -1.38 17.21 -13.48
CA ALA A 50 -0.96 15.94 -14.05
C ALA A 50 0.50 15.66 -13.68
N GLY A 51 0.75 14.47 -13.12
CA GLY A 51 2.06 14.06 -12.62
C GLY A 51 2.20 14.13 -11.09
N ASP A 52 1.28 14.79 -10.38
CA ASP A 52 1.31 14.80 -8.91
C ASP A 52 1.00 13.42 -8.34
N GLU A 53 1.81 12.97 -7.39
CA GLU A 53 1.62 11.70 -6.70
C GLU A 53 0.64 11.88 -5.53
N VAL A 54 -0.58 11.36 -5.67
CA VAL A 54 -1.66 11.49 -4.67
C VAL A 54 -1.73 10.25 -3.78
N VAL A 55 -1.85 10.46 -2.47
CA VAL A 55 -2.04 9.40 -1.49
C VAL A 55 -3.50 8.92 -1.51
N THR A 56 -3.73 7.65 -1.82
CA THR A 56 -5.08 7.06 -1.96
C THR A 56 -5.48 6.08 -0.86
N GLY A 57 -4.64 5.89 0.17
CA GLY A 57 -4.94 5.00 1.29
C GLY A 57 -4.17 5.34 2.56
N THR A 58 -4.78 5.08 3.71
CA THR A 58 -4.11 5.02 5.01
C THR A 58 -3.69 3.58 5.26
N GLY A 59 -2.51 3.21 4.76
CA GLY A 59 -1.95 1.91 5.06
C GLY A 59 -1.65 1.80 6.56
N THR A 60 -2.34 0.92 7.28
CA THR A 60 -1.62 0.11 8.25
C THR A 60 -0.62 -0.71 7.45
N SER A 61 0.64 -0.28 7.42
CA SER A 61 1.74 -1.05 6.85
C SER A 61 1.79 -2.44 7.51
N ALA A 62 1.20 -3.44 6.86
CA ALA A 62 1.60 -4.85 6.85
C ALA A 62 0.51 -5.70 6.17
N ALA A 63 0.45 -5.64 4.85
CA ALA A 63 0.28 -6.88 4.10
C ALA A 63 1.47 -6.95 3.18
N ALA A 64 2.62 -7.34 3.73
CA ALA A 64 3.62 -8.01 2.92
C ALA A 64 2.86 -9.09 2.16
N THR A 65 2.92 -9.07 0.83
CA THR A 65 2.50 -10.20 0.01
C THR A 65 3.19 -11.41 0.59
N ALA A 66 2.47 -12.20 1.39
CA ALA A 66 2.95 -13.49 1.81
C ALA A 66 3.05 -14.27 0.51
N THR A 67 4.27 -14.41 0.00
CA THR A 67 4.57 -15.47 -0.94
C THR A 67 4.22 -16.74 -0.19
N THR A 68 2.98 -17.20 -0.35
CA THR A 68 2.62 -18.55 0.04
C THR A 68 3.47 -19.42 -0.87
N THR A 69 4.64 -19.81 -0.40
CA THR A 69 5.37 -20.96 -0.92
C THR A 69 4.48 -22.16 -0.60
N GLY A 70 3.42 -22.30 -1.38
CA GLY A 70 2.53 -23.43 -1.33
C GLY A 70 3.40 -24.64 -1.59
N THR A 71 3.66 -25.41 -0.54
CA THR A 71 4.22 -26.74 -0.71
C THR A 71 3.19 -27.49 -1.54
N ASN A 72 3.48 -27.67 -2.83
CA ASN A 72 2.60 -28.38 -3.74
C ASN A 72 2.33 -29.77 -3.14
N PRO A 73 1.08 -30.13 -2.77
CA PRO A 73 0.78 -31.43 -2.18
C PRO A 73 1.00 -32.59 -3.17
N PHE A 74 1.21 -32.26 -4.45
CA PHE A 74 1.55 -33.20 -5.52
C PHE A 74 3.05 -33.22 -5.83
N MET A 75 3.89 -32.45 -5.13
CA MET A 75 5.34 -32.54 -5.31
C MET A 75 5.83 -33.89 -4.76
N PRO A 76 6.41 -34.77 -5.60
CA PRO A 76 6.99 -36.01 -5.11
C PRO A 76 8.11 -35.68 -4.12
N ARG A 77 7.93 -36.11 -2.87
CA ARG A 77 9.00 -36.00 -1.87
C ARG A 77 10.05 -37.03 -2.26
N MET A 78 11.09 -36.59 -2.96
CA MET A 78 12.29 -37.41 -3.14
C MET A 78 12.88 -37.62 -1.76
N GLY A 79 12.54 -38.77 -1.15
CA GLY A 79 13.09 -39.19 0.12
C GLY A 79 14.61 -39.21 0.01
N GLY A 80 15.27 -38.55 0.97
CA GLY A 80 16.71 -38.56 1.12
C GLY A 80 17.22 -39.99 1.27
N GLY A 81 17.55 -40.61 0.14
CA GLY A 81 18.31 -41.85 0.07
C GLY A 81 19.74 -41.55 0.46
N GLY A 82 20.02 -41.70 1.76
CA GLY A 82 21.33 -41.51 2.35
C GLY A 82 22.43 -42.19 1.53
N THR A 83 23.38 -41.38 1.10
CA THR A 83 24.67 -41.82 0.57
C THR A 83 25.36 -42.67 1.63
N ARG A 84 25.20 -44.00 1.58
CA ARG A 84 26.13 -44.94 2.21
C ARG A 84 27.43 -44.89 1.40
N ARG A 85 28.31 -43.96 1.74
CA ARG A 85 29.75 -44.03 1.42
C ARG A 85 30.56 -43.73 2.68
N THR A 86 30.45 -44.62 3.67
CA THR A 86 31.51 -44.77 4.67
C THR A 86 32.58 -45.64 4.03
N GLY A 87 33.44 -45.00 3.24
CA GLY A 87 34.71 -45.58 2.81
C GLY A 87 35.59 -45.72 4.04
N GLY A 88 36.01 -46.94 4.33
CA GLY A 88 37.07 -47.21 5.29
C GLY A 88 38.39 -46.65 4.76
N GLY A 89 38.87 -45.57 5.38
CA GLY A 89 40.26 -45.13 5.30
C GLY A 89 40.92 -45.38 6.66
N PRO A 90 42.17 -45.89 6.71
CA PRO A 90 42.85 -46.18 7.96
C PRO A 90 43.11 -44.90 8.77
N PRO A 91 43.12 -44.97 10.11
CA PRO A 91 43.35 -43.81 10.97
C PRO A 91 44.78 -43.26 10.80
N PRO A 92 44.98 -41.93 10.98
CA PRO A 92 46.29 -41.31 10.87
C PRO A 92 47.24 -41.78 11.98
N PRO A 93 48.56 -41.85 11.72
CA PRO A 93 49.55 -42.22 12.73
C PRO A 93 49.64 -41.15 13.83
N GLN A 94 49.87 -41.62 15.07
CA GLN A 94 50.11 -40.79 16.26
C GLN A 94 51.49 -40.16 16.25
#